data_AF-A0A511VC41-F1
#
_entry.id   AF-A0A511VC41-F1
#
_cell.length_a   1.000
_cell.length_b   1.000
_cell.length_c   1.000
_cell.angle_alpha   90.00
_cell.angle_beta   90.00
_cell.angle_gamma   90.00
#
_symmetry.space_group_name_H-M   'P 1'
#
loop_
_entity.id
_entity.type
_entity.pdbx_description
1 polymer ?
#
loop_
_entity_poly.entity_id
_entity_poly.type
_entity_poly.pdbx_seq_one_letter_code
_entity_poly.pdbx_strand_id
1 'polypeptide(L)'
;MNKINSLVVTATVTGKRQITIPKEICEHLNINVGDRVIFREKGGSIVMERDELADDYKLTVDKSFKYNFIIPFHTVTDALVMNDTALFDSVFEMGEEAIKKGGKTIIQKEYTNSPPEIMRVIDSIDELNEVKEKLRNTK
;
A
#
# COMPACT_ATOMS: atom_id res chain seq x y z
N MET A 1 21.28 2.81 -32.66
CA MET A 1 20.21 1.93 -32.13
C MET A 1 20.77 1.21 -30.92
N ASN A 2 20.43 1.66 -29.71
CA ASN A 2 20.86 0.96 -28.49
C ASN A 2 19.98 -0.28 -28.32
N LYS A 3 20.58 -1.47 -28.37
CA LYS A 3 19.91 -2.71 -28.02
C LYS A 3 19.54 -2.64 -26.54
N ILE A 4 18.25 -2.61 -26.24
CA ILE A 4 17.75 -2.82 -24.89
C ILE A 4 17.97 -4.31 -24.60
N ASN A 5 19.00 -4.64 -23.83
CA ASN A 5 19.17 -5.98 -23.28
C ASN A 5 18.07 -6.18 -22.24
N SER A 6 16.97 -6.83 -22.63
CA SER A 6 15.87 -7.16 -21.73
C SER A 6 16.12 -8.53 -21.07
N LEU A 7 16.24 -8.56 -19.74
CA LEU A 7 16.24 -9.79 -18.94
C LEU A 7 14.80 -10.12 -18.54
N VAL A 8 14.34 -11.34 -18.85
CA VAL A 8 12.99 -11.83 -18.51
C VAL A 8 13.11 -12.98 -17.52
N VAL A 9 12.53 -12.82 -16.33
CA VAL A 9 12.52 -13.85 -15.27
C VAL A 9 11.14 -13.89 -14.61
N THR A 10 10.67 -15.08 -14.26
CA THR A 10 9.39 -15.28 -13.57
C THR A 10 9.54 -15.20 -12.05
N ALA A 11 8.58 -14.57 -11.38
CA ALA A 11 8.52 -14.51 -9.92
C ALA A 11 7.23 -15.17 -9.42
N THR A 12 7.31 -15.86 -8.30
CA THR A 12 6.15 -16.48 -7.64
C THR A 12 5.63 -15.55 -6.55
N VAL A 13 4.32 -15.33 -6.54
CA VAL A 13 3.64 -14.67 -5.43
C VAL A 13 3.45 -15.70 -4.32
N THR A 14 3.99 -15.46 -3.14
CA THR A 14 3.83 -16.36 -1.99
C THR A 14 2.44 -16.22 -1.35
N GLY A 15 2.08 -17.14 -0.45
CA GLY A 15 0.81 -17.07 0.29
C GLY A 15 0.63 -15.80 1.14
N LYS A 16 1.73 -15.09 1.47
CA LYS A 16 1.70 -13.79 2.14
C LYS A 16 1.62 -12.60 1.17
N ARG A 17 1.36 -12.86 -0.12
CA ARG A 17 1.38 -11.86 -1.21
C ARG A 17 2.71 -11.11 -1.34
N GLN A 18 3.79 -11.75 -0.90
CA GLN A 18 5.14 -11.25 -1.12
C GLN A 18 5.61 -11.72 -2.49
N ILE A 19 6.21 -10.81 -3.25
CA ILE A 19 6.83 -11.12 -4.53
C ILE A 19 8.33 -11.29 -4.27
N THR A 20 8.87 -12.47 -4.55
CA THR A 20 10.32 -12.67 -4.52
C THR A 20 10.90 -12.19 -5.84
N ILE A 21 11.66 -11.09 -5.80
CA ILE A 21 12.38 -10.60 -6.97
C ILE A 21 13.65 -11.46 -7.12
N PRO A 22 13.87 -12.13 -8.27
CA PRO A 22 15.07 -12.90 -8.52
C PRO A 22 16.33 -12.05 -8.39
N LYS A 23 17.42 -12.65 -7.90
CA LYS A 23 18.69 -11.95 -7.63
C LYS A 23 19.23 -11.26 -8.88
N GLU A 24 19.12 -11.93 -10.02
CA GLU A 24 19.58 -11.48 -11.32
C GLU A 24 18.87 -10.19 -11.76
N ILE A 25 17.58 -10.04 -11.41
CA ILE A 25 16.82 -8.82 -11.68
C ILE A 25 17.29 -7.68 -10.77
N CYS A 26 17.51 -7.97 -9.48
CA CYS A 26 18.04 -6.97 -8.56
C CYS A 26 19.43 -6.48 -8.97
N GLU A 27 20.32 -7.39 -9.40
CA GLU A 27 21.65 -7.06 -9.91
C GLU A 27 21.57 -6.26 -11.23
N HIS A 28 20.69 -6.66 -12.14
CA HIS A 28 20.50 -5.96 -13.42
C HIS A 28 19.97 -4.54 -13.24
N LEU A 29 19.06 -4.34 -12.29
CA LEU A 29 18.43 -3.05 -12.00
C LEU A 29 19.11 -2.27 -10.88
N ASN A 30 20.20 -2.79 -10.28
CA ASN A 30 20.89 -2.21 -9.13
C ASN A 30 19.96 -1.87 -7.94
N ILE A 31 19.04 -2.78 -7.61
CA ILE A 31 18.07 -2.64 -6.51
C ILE A 31 18.69 -3.15 -5.21
N ASN A 32 18.70 -2.31 -4.18
CA ASN A 32 19.22 -2.63 -2.84
C ASN A 32 18.10 -2.79 -1.81
N VAL A 33 18.42 -3.39 -0.66
CA VAL A 33 17.49 -3.48 0.46
C VAL A 33 17.12 -2.08 0.95
N GLY A 34 15.82 -1.76 0.98
CA GLY A 34 15.31 -0.44 1.34
C GLY A 34 14.92 0.44 0.16
N ASP A 35 15.33 0.07 -1.06
CA ASP A 35 14.92 0.79 -2.28
C ASP A 35 13.41 0.64 -2.54
N ARG A 36 12.81 1.69 -3.10
CA ARG A 36 11.43 1.66 -3.58
C ARG A 36 11.38 1.17 -5.02
N VAL A 37 10.32 0.43 -5.34
CA VAL A 37 10.03 -0.05 -6.70
C VAL A 37 8.59 0.28 -7.05
N ILE A 38 8.33 0.51 -8.34
CA ILE A 38 7.00 0.78 -8.86
C ILE A 38 6.54 -0.40 -9.71
N PHE A 39 5.29 -0.83 -9.51
CA PHE A 39 4.62 -1.79 -10.38
C PHE A 39 3.57 -1.05 -11.23
N ARG A 40 3.64 -1.21 -12.55
CA ARG A 40 2.67 -0.63 -13.50
C ARG A 40 2.02 -1.71 -14.35
N GLU A 41 0.73 -1.58 -14.62
CA GLU A 41 0.06 -2.42 -15.63
C GLU A 41 0.28 -1.82 -17.01
N LYS A 42 0.69 -2.64 -17.98
CA LYS A 42 0.89 -2.25 -19.38
C LYS A 42 0.50 -3.41 -20.29
N GLY A 43 -0.67 -3.31 -20.92
CA GLY A 43 -1.12 -4.28 -21.92
C GLY A 43 -1.38 -5.67 -21.33
N GLY A 44 -2.01 -5.73 -20.15
CA GLY A 44 -2.30 -6.97 -19.43
C GLY A 44 -1.10 -7.56 -18.66
N SER A 45 0.04 -6.88 -18.65
CA SER A 45 1.27 -7.33 -17.98
C SER A 45 1.65 -6.37 -16.85
N ILE A 46 2.23 -6.88 -15.78
CA ILE A 46 2.81 -6.07 -14.70
C ILE A 46 4.29 -5.82 -15.04
N VAL A 47 4.67 -4.55 -15.13
CA VAL A 47 6.04 -4.10 -15.32
C VAL A 47 6.56 -3.58 -13.97
N MET A 48 7.73 -4.07 -13.56
CA MET A 48 8.44 -3.58 -12.38
C MET A 48 9.57 -2.65 -12.83
N GLU A 49 9.64 -1.48 -12.22
CA GLU A 49 10.65 -0.46 -12.50
C GLU A 49 11.30 -0.01 -11.19
N ARG A 50 12.60 0.27 -11.22
CA ARG A 50 13.27 0.95 -10.12
C ARG A 50 12.78 2.39 -10.06
N ASP A 51 12.50 2.88 -8.86
CA ASP A 51 12.06 4.26 -8.67
C ASP A 51 13.25 5.23 -8.72
N GLU A 52 13.82 5.44 -9.91
CA GLU A 52 14.88 6.44 -10.15
C GLU A 52 14.30 7.85 -10.38
N LEU A 53 12.96 7.97 -10.43
CA LEU A 53 12.24 9.14 -10.94
C LEU A 53 11.41 9.89 -9.88
N ALA A 54 11.58 9.57 -8.60
CA ALA A 54 10.81 10.18 -7.52
C ALA A 54 10.94 11.71 -7.44
N ASP A 55 12.02 12.31 -7.98
CA ASP A 55 12.24 13.76 -7.91
C ASP A 55 11.78 14.55 -9.16
N ASP A 56 11.72 13.95 -10.36
CA ASP A 56 11.55 14.72 -11.61
C ASP A 56 10.32 14.35 -12.45
N TYR A 57 9.59 13.29 -12.10
CA TYR A 57 8.25 13.07 -12.64
C TYR A 57 7.23 13.60 -11.64
N LYS A 58 6.49 14.65 -12.04
CA LYS A 58 5.08 14.74 -11.62
C LYS A 58 4.41 13.47 -12.11
N LEU A 59 4.42 12.44 -11.26
CA LEU A 59 3.58 11.27 -11.37
C LEU A 59 2.15 11.81 -11.49
N THR A 60 1.68 12.03 -12.71
CA THR A 60 0.26 11.99 -13.00
C THR A 60 -0.12 10.54 -12.84
N VAL A 61 -0.25 10.13 -11.57
CA VAL A 61 -1.09 9.02 -11.17
C VAL A 61 -2.39 9.26 -11.92
N ASP A 62 -2.75 8.33 -12.79
CA ASP A 62 -4.02 8.38 -13.49
C ASP A 62 -5.08 8.72 -12.45
N LYS A 63 -5.89 9.75 -12.69
CA LYS A 63 -6.94 10.15 -11.74
C LYS A 63 -7.95 9.03 -11.52
N SER A 64 -7.94 8.01 -12.39
CA SER A 64 -8.70 6.77 -12.26
C SER A 64 -8.05 5.72 -11.35
N PHE A 65 -6.83 5.95 -10.85
CA PHE A 65 -6.10 5.02 -9.99
C PHE A 65 -6.81 4.86 -8.65
N LYS A 66 -7.54 3.76 -8.53
CA LYS A 66 -8.18 3.32 -7.30
C LYS A 66 -7.15 2.57 -6.47
N TYR A 67 -6.84 3.09 -5.29
CA TYR A 67 -6.04 2.38 -4.30
C TYR A 67 -6.88 2.08 -3.07
N ASN A 68 -6.67 0.91 -2.48
CA ASN A 68 -7.20 0.65 -1.15
C ASN A 68 -6.20 1.17 -0.12
N PHE A 69 -6.69 1.81 0.92
CA PHE A 69 -5.88 2.22 2.06
C PHE A 69 -6.00 1.19 3.17
N ILE A 70 -4.87 0.79 3.74
CA ILE A 70 -4.83 -0.17 4.83
C ILE A 70 -4.52 0.60 6.11
N ILE A 71 -5.40 0.47 7.09
CA ILE A 71 -5.23 0.96 8.45
C ILE A 71 -4.78 -0.24 9.31
N PRO A 72 -3.51 -0.28 9.76
CA PRO A 72 -3.09 -1.27 10.73
C PRO A 72 -3.79 -1.00 12.07
N PHE A 73 -4.43 -2.01 12.63
CA PHE A 73 -5.22 -1.88 13.87
C PHE A 73 -4.36 -1.40 15.04
N HIS A 74 -3.10 -1.88 15.12
CA HIS A 74 -2.18 -1.49 16.19
C HIS A 74 -1.85 0.01 16.14
N THR A 75 -1.67 0.59 14.95
CA THR A 75 -1.43 2.04 14.78
C THR A 75 -2.55 2.87 15.39
N VAL A 76 -3.81 2.43 15.20
CA VAL A 76 -4.99 3.11 15.75
C VAL A 76 -5.07 2.94 17.26
N THR A 77 -4.84 1.73 17.78
CA THR A 77 -4.88 1.48 19.23
C THR A 77 -3.76 2.22 19.96
N ASP A 78 -2.56 2.23 19.40
CA ASP A 78 -1.39 2.89 20.00
C ASP A 78 -1.62 4.40 20.06
N ALA A 79 -2.13 4.99 18.97
CA ALA A 79 -2.49 6.42 18.94
C ALA A 79 -3.53 6.77 20.03
N LEU A 80 -4.57 5.93 20.22
CA LEU A 80 -5.58 6.15 21.26
C LEU A 80 -5.01 6.02 22.68
N VAL A 81 -4.16 5.02 22.93
CA VAL A 81 -3.50 4.79 24.22
C VAL A 81 -2.55 5.93 24.56
N MET A 82 -1.82 6.44 23.57
CA MET A 82 -0.87 7.54 23.72
C MET A 82 -1.55 8.93 23.75
N ASN A 83 -2.88 9.00 23.64
CA ASN A 83 -3.63 10.24 23.45
C ASN A 83 -3.17 11.07 22.23
N ASP A 84 -2.56 10.43 21.23
CA ASP A 84 -2.18 11.06 19.97
C ASP A 84 -3.39 11.14 19.04
N THR A 85 -4.28 12.08 19.34
CA THR A 85 -5.49 12.31 18.53
C THR A 85 -5.16 12.78 17.12
N ALA A 86 -4.02 13.45 16.93
CA ALA A 86 -3.60 13.92 15.61
C ALA A 86 -3.24 12.74 14.70
N LEU A 87 -2.43 11.80 15.19
CA LEU A 87 -2.13 10.57 14.45
C LEU A 87 -3.39 9.77 14.18
N PHE A 88 -4.26 9.58 15.18
CA PHE A 88 -5.54 8.90 15.02
C PHE A 88 -6.38 9.54 13.91
N ASP A 89 -6.63 10.84 13.98
CA ASP A 89 -7.46 11.56 13.01
C ASP A 89 -6.85 11.51 11.60
N SER A 90 -5.54 11.71 11.47
CA SER A 90 -4.84 11.69 10.17
C SER A 90 -4.93 10.34 9.45
N VAL A 91 -4.91 9.23 10.19
CA VAL A 91 -5.05 7.88 9.63
C VAL A 91 -6.44 7.67 9.02
N PHE A 92 -7.49 8.17 9.67
CA PHE A 92 -8.84 8.09 9.12
C PHE A 92 -9.04 9.06 7.94
N GLU A 93 -8.42 10.24 7.95
CA GLU A 93 -8.44 11.17 6.80
C GLU A 93 -7.82 10.52 5.55
N MET A 94 -6.71 9.81 5.69
CA MET A 94 -6.10 9.04 4.59
C MET A 94 -7.03 7.94 4.07
N GLY A 95 -7.78 7.28 4.96
CA GLY A 95 -8.82 6.33 4.57
C GLY A 95 -9.98 6.97 3.79
N GLU A 96 -10.44 8.16 4.21
CA GLU A 96 -11.46 8.90 3.47
C GLU A 96 -10.99 9.27 2.06
N GLU A 97 -9.74 9.72 1.91
CA GLU A 97 -9.19 10.06 0.60
C GLU A 97 -9.20 8.87 -0.36
N ALA A 98 -8.89 7.68 0.14
CA ALA A 98 -8.93 6.45 -0.65
C ALA A 98 -10.34 6.14 -1.15
N ILE A 99 -11.34 6.27 -0.26
CA ILE A 99 -12.76 6.08 -0.62
C ILE A 99 -13.24 7.13 -1.62
N LYS A 100 -12.88 8.42 -1.42
CA LYS A 100 -13.21 9.52 -2.35
C LYS A 100 -12.65 9.28 -3.77
N LYS A 101 -11.52 8.56 -3.86
CA LYS A 101 -10.89 8.16 -5.13
C LYS A 101 -11.43 6.84 -5.69
N GLY A 102 -12.49 6.28 -5.10
CA GLY A 102 -13.14 5.04 -5.55
C GLY A 102 -12.45 3.76 -5.09
N GLY A 103 -11.56 3.87 -4.11
CA GLY A 103 -10.95 2.75 -3.39
C GLY A 103 -11.74 2.35 -2.14
N LYS A 104 -11.10 1.58 -1.26
CA LYS A 104 -11.66 1.13 0.02
C LYS A 104 -10.67 1.36 1.15
N THR A 105 -11.18 1.49 2.36
CA THR A 105 -10.38 1.47 3.58
C THR A 105 -10.48 0.11 4.23
N ILE A 106 -9.35 -0.49 4.56
CA ILE A 106 -9.26 -1.84 5.13
C ILE A 106 -8.61 -1.73 6.49
N ILE A 107 -9.31 -2.12 7.54
CA ILE A 107 -8.73 -2.25 8.87
C ILE A 107 -8.25 -3.68 9.04
N GLN A 108 -6.97 -3.86 9.36
CA GLN A 108 -6.38 -5.19 9.52
C GLN A 108 -5.47 -5.30 10.75
N LYS A 109 -5.40 -6.49 11.34
CA LYS A 109 -4.35 -6.85 12.31
C LYS A 109 -3.17 -7.45 11.60
N GLU A 110 -1.98 -7.00 11.98
CA GLU A 110 -0.72 -7.47 11.43
C GLU A 110 0.00 -8.36 12.44
N TYR A 111 0.66 -9.40 11.93
CA TYR A 111 1.39 -10.38 12.71
C TYR A 111 2.76 -10.59 12.10
N THR A 112 3.79 -10.76 12.92
CA THR A 112 5.17 -10.99 12.44
C THR A 112 5.28 -12.27 11.60
N ASN A 113 4.59 -13.34 12.01
CA ASN A 113 4.78 -14.67 11.43
C ASN A 113 3.55 -15.24 10.71
N SER A 114 2.42 -14.52 10.73
CA SER A 114 1.16 -14.99 10.13
C SER A 114 0.64 -13.99 9.08
N PRO A 115 -0.23 -14.42 8.15
CA PRO A 115 -0.94 -13.49 7.28
C PRO A 115 -1.73 -12.46 8.09
N PRO A 116 -1.89 -11.23 7.58
CA PRO A 116 -2.73 -10.23 8.24
C PRO A 116 -4.19 -10.67 8.29
N GLU A 117 -4.88 -10.35 9.38
CA GLU A 117 -6.30 -10.62 9.55
C GLU A 117 -7.08 -9.36 9.17
N ILE A 118 -7.90 -9.45 8.11
CA ILE A 118 -8.80 -8.37 7.71
C ILE A 118 -9.94 -8.30 8.72
N MET A 119 -9.99 -7.22 9.49
CA MET A 119 -11.05 -6.99 10.47
C MET A 119 -12.29 -6.38 9.81
N ARG A 120 -12.08 -5.43 8.90
CA ARG A 120 -13.17 -4.73 8.23
C ARG A 120 -12.72 -4.16 6.88
N VAL A 121 -13.65 -4.17 5.92
CA VAL A 121 -13.50 -3.50 4.63
C VAL A 121 -14.60 -2.47 4.53
N ILE A 122 -14.24 -1.22 4.27
CA ILE A 122 -15.11 -0.04 4.33
C ILE A 122 -15.05 0.64 2.97
N ASP A 123 -16.20 0.86 2.35
CA ASP A 123 -16.31 1.48 1.02
C ASP A 123 -17.16 2.76 1.01
N SER A 124 -17.61 3.22 2.18
CA SER A 124 -18.31 4.50 2.33
C SER A 124 -17.71 5.37 3.44
N ILE A 125 -17.78 6.68 3.27
CA ILE A 125 -17.29 7.66 4.26
C ILE A 125 -18.13 7.58 5.54
N ASP A 126 -19.45 7.38 5.41
CA ASP A 126 -20.35 7.28 6.56
C ASP A 126 -19.99 6.09 7.46
N GLU A 127 -19.77 4.91 6.87
CA GLU A 127 -19.32 3.74 7.63
C GLU A 127 -17.93 3.98 8.26
N LEU A 128 -17.02 4.64 7.54
CA LEU A 128 -15.69 4.95 8.08
C LEU A 128 -15.78 5.85 9.32
N ASN A 129 -16.67 6.85 9.29
CA ASN A 129 -16.93 7.75 10.40
C ASN A 129 -17.58 7.02 11.59
N GLU A 130 -18.53 6.12 11.33
CA GLU A 130 -19.09 5.29 12.41
C GLU A 130 -18.02 4.44 13.11
N VAL A 131 -17.09 3.87 12.33
CA VAL A 131 -16.00 3.06 12.87
C VAL A 131 -15.03 3.93 13.67
N LYS A 132 -14.69 5.11 13.16
CA LYS A 132 -13.84 6.10 13.85
C LYS A 132 -14.42 6.46 15.22
N GLU A 133 -15.71 6.81 15.27
CA GLU A 133 -16.40 7.18 16.51
C GLU A 133 -16.53 5.99 17.47
N LYS A 134 -16.83 4.78 16.99
CA LYS A 134 -16.86 3.58 17.83
C LYS A 134 -15.51 3.34 18.50
N LEU A 135 -14.42 3.41 17.75
CA LEU A 135 -13.07 3.20 18.28
C LEU A 135 -12.68 4.29 19.29
N ARG A 136 -13.04 5.55 19.02
CA ARG A 136 -12.79 6.66 19.95
C ARG A 136 -13.53 6.50 21.29
N ASN A 137 -14.73 5.93 21.25
CA ASN A 137 -15.60 5.72 22.41
C ASN A 137 -15.38 4.37 23.13
N THR A 138 -14.50 3.50 22.64
CA THR A 138 -14.15 2.23 23.31
C THR A 138 -13.10 2.44 24.43
N LYS A 139 -12.95 3.69 24.90
CA LYS A 139 -11.96 4.11 25.88
C LYS A 139 -12.44 3.92 27.31
#